data_AF-A0A1S2RE44-F1
#
_entry.id   AF-A0A1S2RE44-F1
#
_cell.length_a   1.000
_cell.length_b   1.000
_cell.length_c   1.000
_cell.angle_alpha   90.00
_cell.angle_beta   90.00
_cell.angle_gamma   90.00
#
_symmetry.space_group_name_H-M   'P 1'
#
loop_
_entity.id
_entity.type
_entity.pdbx_description
1 polymer ?
#
loop_
_entity_poly.entity_id
_entity_poly.type
_entity_poly.pdbx_seq_one_letter_code
_entity_poly.pdbx_strand_id
1 'polypeptide(L)'
;MNYENQFSDFINELSLQTKMENVWLNTCGAWENCNETTIQSFLSQCMEYNIDPQFCMSWVEQHKNEIPNWSAVSETSLGWVNQHTSSGSPYSVNDEGLS
;
A
#
# COMPACT_ATOMS: atom_id res chain seq x y z
N MET A 1 4.83 31.67 9.78
CA MET A 1 4.35 30.46 9.07
C MET A 1 5.41 30.13 8.03
N ASN A 2 6.08 28.99 8.14
CA ASN A 2 7.17 28.62 7.23
C ASN A 2 6.59 27.99 5.96
N TYR A 3 6.32 28.82 4.97
CA TYR A 3 5.88 28.40 3.64
C TYR A 3 6.90 27.49 2.94
N GLU A 4 8.19 27.62 3.26
CA GLU A 4 9.27 26.80 2.69
C GLU A 4 9.15 25.32 3.08
N ASN A 5 8.76 25.02 4.32
CA ASN A 5 8.57 23.64 4.78
C ASN A 5 7.32 23.01 4.11
N GLN A 6 6.22 23.77 4.05
CA GLN A 6 4.97 23.30 3.45
C GLN A 6 5.10 23.02 1.94
N PHE A 7 5.87 23.83 1.22
CA PHE A 7 6.13 23.59 -0.21
C PHE A 7 7.03 22.37 -0.43
N SER A 8 8.07 22.19 0.39
CA SER A 8 8.94 21.02 0.31
C SER A 8 8.17 19.72 0.57
N ASP A 9 7.29 19.70 1.57
CA ASP A 9 6.48 18.52 1.90
C ASP A 9 5.55 18.15 0.73
N PHE A 10 4.90 19.15 0.13
CA PHE A 10 4.05 18.94 -1.05
C PHE A 10 4.82 18.36 -2.25
N ILE A 11 6.02 18.86 -2.55
CA ILE A 11 6.84 18.34 -3.66
C ILE A 11 7.29 16.90 -3.37
N ASN A 12 7.65 16.59 -2.12
CA ASN A 12 8.00 15.23 -1.71
C ASN A 12 6.81 14.28 -1.86
N GLU A 13 5.62 14.67 -1.40
CA GLU A 13 4.39 13.90 -1.53
C GLU A 13 4.02 13.64 -3.01
N LEU A 14 4.06 14.69 -3.86
CA LEU A 14 3.79 14.54 -5.29
C LEU A 14 4.79 13.60 -5.96
N SER A 15 6.07 13.68 -5.56
CA SER A 15 7.11 12.78 -6.08
C SER A 15 6.92 11.34 -5.64
N LEU A 16 6.43 11.11 -4.42
CA LEU A 16 6.16 9.79 -3.87
C LEU A 16 4.95 9.15 -4.56
N GLN A 17 3.84 9.90 -4.67
CA GLN A 17 2.64 9.45 -5.37
C GLN A 17 2.94 9.09 -6.82
N THR A 18 3.69 9.95 -7.53
CA THR A 18 4.07 9.69 -8.93
C THR A 18 4.87 8.39 -9.06
N LYS A 19 5.80 8.10 -8.15
CA LYS A 19 6.55 6.84 -8.17
C LYS A 19 5.64 5.64 -7.94
N MET A 20 4.75 5.71 -6.97
CA MET A 20 3.78 4.65 -6.66
C MET A 20 2.84 4.39 -7.85
N GLU A 21 2.29 5.43 -8.48
CA GLU A 21 1.41 5.30 -9.65
C GLU A 21 2.14 4.62 -10.83
N ASN A 22 3.42 4.95 -11.06
CA ASN A 22 4.23 4.27 -12.07
C ASN A 22 4.43 2.78 -11.75
N VAL A 23 4.66 2.44 -10.49
CA VAL A 23 4.77 1.04 -10.06
C VAL A 23 3.44 0.30 -10.26
N TRP A 24 2.32 0.94 -9.94
CA TRP A 24 0.99 0.39 -10.17
C TRP A 24 0.71 0.15 -11.66
N LEU A 25 1.04 1.13 -12.53
CA LEU A 25 0.92 1.00 -13.98
C LEU A 25 1.76 -0.15 -14.54
N ASN A 26 2.95 -0.38 -13.99
CA ASN A 26 3.85 -1.45 -14.44
C ASN A 26 3.44 -2.86 -13.96
N THR A 27 2.58 -2.94 -12.95
CA THR A 27 2.22 -4.22 -12.30
C THR A 27 0.76 -4.57 -12.53
N CYS A 28 -0.18 -3.80 -11.97
CA CYS A 28 -1.61 -3.98 -12.23
C CYS A 28 -2.00 -3.43 -13.61
N GLY A 29 -1.49 -2.24 -14.00
CA GLY A 29 -1.75 -1.60 -15.30
C GLY A 29 -3.18 -1.05 -15.48
N ALA A 30 -4.18 -1.78 -14.99
CA ALA A 30 -5.58 -1.38 -14.88
C ALA A 30 -6.18 -1.99 -13.62
N TRP A 31 -7.24 -1.39 -13.08
CA TRP A 31 -7.88 -1.88 -11.84
C TRP A 31 -8.48 -3.26 -12.00
N GLU A 32 -9.05 -3.55 -13.17
CA GLU A 32 -9.64 -4.84 -13.51
C GLU A 32 -8.61 -5.98 -13.57
N ASN A 33 -7.34 -5.62 -13.80
CA ASN A 33 -6.22 -6.56 -13.86
C ASN A 33 -5.55 -6.74 -12.50
N CYS A 34 -5.90 -5.93 -11.49
CA CYS A 34 -5.28 -5.97 -10.18
C CYS A 34 -5.82 -7.17 -9.38
N ASN A 35 -5.06 -8.26 -9.36
CA ASN A 35 -5.38 -9.53 -8.69
C ASN A 35 -4.29 -9.91 -7.68
N GLU A 36 -4.42 -11.07 -7.05
CA GLU A 36 -3.51 -11.61 -6.03
C GLU A 36 -2.04 -11.63 -6.49
N THR A 37 -1.77 -11.93 -7.77
CA THR A 37 -0.39 -12.00 -8.29
C THR A 37 0.17 -10.61 -8.58
N THR A 38 -0.62 -9.75 -9.23
CA THR A 38 -0.16 -8.40 -9.61
C THR A 38 -0.05 -7.49 -8.39
N ILE A 39 -0.90 -7.67 -7.38
CA ILE A 39 -0.80 -6.87 -6.13
C ILE A 39 0.44 -7.23 -5.32
N GLN A 40 0.85 -8.50 -5.28
CA GLN A 40 2.12 -8.88 -4.67
C GLN A 40 3.32 -8.30 -5.44
N SER A 41 3.24 -8.28 -6.78
CA SER A 41 4.26 -7.64 -7.62
C SER A 41 4.32 -6.13 -7.37
N PHE A 42 3.16 -5.48 -7.24
CA PHE A 42 3.04 -4.07 -6.90
C PHE A 42 3.72 -3.76 -5.56
N LEU A 43 3.42 -4.53 -4.52
CA LEU A 43 3.97 -4.32 -3.18
C LEU A 43 5.49 -4.57 -3.12
N SER A 44 5.97 -5.61 -3.81
CA SER A 44 7.41 -5.88 -3.94
C SER A 44 8.13 -4.71 -4.59
N GLN A 45 7.60 -4.19 -5.71
CA GLN A 45 8.21 -3.05 -6.38
C GLN A 45 8.09 -1.76 -5.55
N CYS A 46 7.00 -1.55 -4.81
CA CYS A 46 6.93 -0.44 -3.85
C CYS A 46 8.15 -0.47 -2.89
N MET A 47 8.47 -1.62 -2.30
CA MET A 47 9.67 -1.76 -1.46
C MET A 47 10.97 -1.45 -2.21
N GLU A 48 11.13 -1.98 -3.44
CA GLU A 48 12.32 -1.74 -4.25
C GLU A 48 12.54 -0.25 -4.57
N TYR A 49 11.46 0.51 -4.74
CA TYR A 49 11.49 1.96 -4.95
C TYR A 49 11.50 2.78 -3.65
N ASN A 50 11.70 2.14 -2.49
CA ASN A 50 11.68 2.75 -1.15
C ASN A 50 10.34 3.44 -0.83
N ILE A 51 9.24 2.87 -1.28
CA ILE A 51 7.87 3.26 -0.95
C ILE A 51 7.34 2.25 0.07
N ASP A 52 6.75 2.73 1.17
CA ASP A 52 6.14 1.86 2.18
C ASP A 52 5.00 1.04 1.55
N PRO A 53 5.04 -0.31 1.61
CA PRO A 53 3.94 -1.15 1.12
C PRO A 53 2.60 -0.86 1.76
N GLN A 54 2.59 -0.41 3.02
CA GLN A 54 1.38 0.00 3.72
C GLN A 54 0.77 1.26 3.07
N PHE A 55 1.61 2.23 2.70
CA PHE A 55 1.19 3.43 1.96
C PHE A 55 0.62 3.04 0.59
N CYS A 56 1.31 2.16 -0.13
CA CYS A 56 0.83 1.61 -1.40
C CYS A 56 -0.55 0.95 -1.26
N MET A 57 -0.77 0.16 -0.19
CA MET A 57 -2.08 -0.45 0.06
C MET A 57 -3.17 0.55 0.42
N SER A 58 -2.88 1.55 1.25
CA SER A 58 -3.85 2.60 1.58
C SER A 58 -4.29 3.39 0.34
N TRP A 59 -3.43 3.52 -0.66
CA TRP A 59 -3.80 4.12 -1.94
C TRP A 59 -4.68 3.20 -2.79
N VAL A 60 -4.31 1.92 -2.96
CA VAL A 60 -5.12 0.94 -3.71
C VAL A 60 -6.51 0.76 -3.11
N GLU A 61 -6.65 0.78 -1.78
CA GLU A 61 -7.94 0.62 -1.11
C GLU A 61 -8.96 1.71 -1.49
N GLN A 62 -8.51 2.91 -1.86
CA GLN A 62 -9.38 3.98 -2.34
C GLN A 62 -10.12 3.61 -3.65
N HIS A 63 -9.56 2.66 -4.41
CA HIS A 63 -10.06 2.16 -5.68
C HIS A 63 -10.69 0.76 -5.58
N LYS A 64 -10.97 0.26 -4.37
CA LYS A 64 -11.47 -1.11 -4.15
C LYS A 64 -12.72 -1.49 -4.95
N ASN A 65 -13.54 -0.50 -5.33
CA ASN A 65 -14.77 -0.74 -6.09
C ASN A 65 -14.49 -1.03 -7.58
N GLU A 66 -13.30 -0.68 -8.08
CA GLU A 66 -12.85 -0.90 -9.45
C GLU A 66 -12.08 -2.23 -9.58
N ILE A 67 -11.71 -2.83 -8.44
CA ILE A 67 -10.90 -4.04 -8.36
C ILE A 67 -11.81 -5.27 -8.22
N PRO A 68 -11.79 -6.19 -9.20
CA PRO A 68 -12.52 -7.44 -9.09
C PRO A 68 -12.02 -8.27 -7.92
N ASN A 69 -12.96 -8.92 -7.23
CA ASN A 69 -12.64 -9.84 -6.13
C ASN A 69 -11.75 -9.20 -5.03
N TRP A 70 -12.00 -7.92 -4.73
CA TRP A 70 -11.23 -7.11 -3.77
C TRP A 70 -10.91 -7.82 -2.45
N SER A 71 -11.84 -8.65 -1.93
CA SER A 71 -11.60 -9.41 -0.70
C SER A 71 -10.34 -10.29 -0.78
N ALA A 72 -10.15 -11.02 -1.89
CA ALA A 72 -9.01 -11.91 -2.06
C ALA A 72 -7.70 -11.11 -2.30
N VAL A 73 -7.79 -10.00 -3.03
CA VAL A 73 -6.67 -9.08 -3.27
C VAL A 73 -6.21 -8.45 -1.95
N SER A 74 -7.15 -7.96 -1.14
CA SER A 74 -6.88 -7.34 0.16
C SER A 74 -6.27 -8.34 1.16
N GLU A 75 -6.81 -9.55 1.25
CA GLU A 75 -6.26 -10.62 2.11
C GLU A 75 -4.83 -11.00 1.70
N THR A 76 -4.61 -11.23 0.40
CA THR A 76 -3.28 -11.54 -0.15
C THR A 76 -2.28 -10.43 0.16
N SER A 77 -2.70 -9.18 0.02
CA SER A 77 -1.87 -8.00 0.28
C SER A 77 -1.48 -7.90 1.74
N LEU A 78 -2.45 -8.06 2.65
CA LEU A 78 -2.21 -8.03 4.09
C LEU A 78 -1.22 -9.15 4.50
N GLY A 79 -1.41 -10.36 3.97
CA GLY A 79 -0.50 -11.47 4.18
C GLY A 79 0.92 -11.17 3.68
N TRP A 80 1.04 -10.56 2.50
CA TRP A 80 2.33 -10.18 1.94
C TRP A 80 3.02 -9.09 2.78
N VAL A 81 2.30 -8.02 3.15
CA VAL A 81 2.84 -6.92 3.96
C VAL A 81 3.35 -7.46 5.29
N ASN A 82 2.56 -8.26 6.01
CA ASN A 82 2.96 -8.85 7.30
C ASN A 82 4.22 -9.72 7.20
N GLN A 83 4.48 -10.34 6.04
CA GLN A 83 5.68 -11.16 5.82
C GLN A 83 6.93 -10.35 5.45
N HIS A 84 6.75 -9.21 4.78
CA HIS A 84 7.85 -8.47 4.14
C HIS A 84 8.20 -7.16 4.84
N THR A 85 7.23 -6.52 5.48
CA THR A 85 7.50 -5.42 6.38
C THR A 85 7.72 -6.02 7.76
N SER A 86 8.91 -5.83 8.32
CA SER A 86 9.17 -6.09 9.73
C SER A 86 8.39 -5.06 10.55
N SER A 87 7.07 -5.24 10.62
CA SER A 87 6.26 -4.64 11.65
C SER A 87 6.76 -5.25 12.96
N GLY A 88 7.68 -4.54 13.61
CA GLY A 88 8.12 -4.86 14.95
C GLY A 88 6.89 -4.99 15.84
N SER A 89 6.75 -6.17 16.44
CA SER A 89 5.76 -6.61 17.42
C SER A 89 4.46 -7.20 16.85
N PRO A 90 4.13 -8.46 17.20
CA PRO A 90 2.77 -8.96 17.02
C PRO A 90 1.83 -8.14 17.91
N TYR A 91 0.76 -7.59 17.34
CA TYR A 91 -0.38 -7.18 18.13
C TYR A 91 -1.02 -8.46 18.71
N SER A 92 -0.61 -8.84 19.92
CA SER A 92 -1.43 -9.71 20.75
C SER A 92 -2.70 -8.94 21.09
N VAL A 93 -3.77 -9.24 20.36
CA VAL A 93 -5.14 -9.07 20.87
C VAL A 93 -5.29 -10.01 22.07
N ASN A 94 -4.79 -9.57 23.22
CA ASN A 94 -5.28 -10.10 24.48
C ASN A 94 -6.66 -9.48 24.67
N ASP A 95 -7.64 -10.35 24.44
CA ASP A 95 -8.94 -10.37 25.08
C ASP A 95 -8.85 -9.83 26.52
N GLU A 96 -9.12 -8.53 26.70
CA GLU A 96 -9.38 -7.92 28.01
C GLU A 96 -10.87 -7.56 28.09
N GLY A 97 -11.67 -8.57 28.45
CA GLY A 97 -12.51 -8.46 29.63
C GLY A 97 -13.84 -7.73 29.46
N LEU A 98 -14.84 -8.46 28.95
CA LEU A 98 -16.19 -8.37 29.49
C LEU A 98 -16.20 -8.94 30.93
N SER A 99 -16.18 -8.06 31.94
CA SER A 99 -16.91 -8.19 33.22
C SER A 99 -16.74 -6.93 34.06
#